data_AF-K1Q8Y9-F1
#
_entry.id   AF-K1Q8Y9-F1
#
_cell.length_a   1.000
_cell.length_b   1.000
_cell.length_c   1.000
_cell.angle_alpha   90.00
_cell.angle_beta   90.00
_cell.angle_gamma   90.00
#
_symmetry.space_group_name_H-M   'P 1'
#
loop_
_entity.id
_entity.type
_entity.pdbx_description
1 polymer ?
#
loop_
_entity_poly.entity_id
_entity_poly.type
_entity_poly.pdbx_seq_one_letter_code
_entity_poly.pdbx_strand_id
1 'polypeptide(L)'
;MIIDEAGMCTEPETLAPIISSKAEQVVLIGDHKQLQPVVLCSEAASLGLEKSLFERYADQAVFLDCQYRMNPTICDFPSKQFYNGRLKTMPSVAWNVTEPLSLWQVPNVPHLFCHVEGVEQTLSVSTDEGNQQSKSNKAEVDEVIRVYNELITREKVNPGQINVISQYNAQCSAIKEAMKKEKFNYNVNTVVASQGGEWDYVIFSTVRSLPDYRIEPNPTLGWCKQNLGFITDQHQINVALTRARKGLIIIGNKNLMKCDKVWKELLEHYGRQGCVVDAECVKSRRHKKKHKQKEASKEEFDS
;
A
#
# COMPACT_ATOMS: atom_id res chain seq x y z
N MET A 1 -17.57 28.17 4.52
CA MET A 1 -16.50 27.37 5.16
C MET A 1 -16.25 26.14 4.31
N ILE A 2 -14.98 25.77 4.13
CA ILE A 2 -14.58 24.54 3.44
C ILE A 2 -13.77 23.72 4.43
N ILE A 3 -14.10 22.44 4.57
CA ILE A 3 -13.39 21.47 5.39
C ILE A 3 -12.91 20.36 4.46
N ASP A 4 -11.60 20.25 4.31
CA ASP A 4 -10.95 19.22 3.50
C ASP A 4 -10.55 18.02 4.36
N GLU A 5 -10.43 16.84 3.75
CA GLU A 5 -10.20 15.56 4.43
C GLU A 5 -11.23 15.28 5.55
N ALA A 6 -12.47 15.74 5.38
CA ALA A 6 -13.54 15.65 6.37
C ALA A 6 -13.94 14.20 6.74
N GLY A 7 -13.51 13.21 5.95
CA GLY A 7 -13.64 11.79 6.27
C GLY A 7 -12.80 11.35 7.47
N MET A 8 -11.71 12.07 7.76
CA MET A 8 -10.81 11.78 8.88
C MET A 8 -11.22 12.42 10.21
N CYS A 9 -12.14 13.38 10.19
CA CYS A 9 -12.57 14.09 11.39
C CYS A 9 -13.74 13.37 12.04
N THR A 10 -13.72 13.24 13.37
CA THR A 10 -14.94 12.86 14.10
C THR A 10 -16.02 13.92 13.84
N GLU A 11 -17.29 13.52 13.99
CA GLU A 11 -18.39 14.47 13.84
C GLU A 11 -18.28 15.70 14.76
N PRO A 12 -17.93 15.57 16.07
CA PRO A 12 -17.70 16.72 16.94
C PRO A 12 -16.56 17.64 16.47
N GLU A 13 -15.44 17.10 16.00
CA GLU A 13 -14.32 17.88 15.45
C GLU A 13 -14.74 18.67 14.22
N THR A 14 -15.58 18.09 13.36
CA THR A 14 -16.11 18.77 12.18
C THR A 14 -17.08 19.89 12.56
N LEU A 15 -17.89 19.70 13.60
CA LEU A 15 -18.89 20.68 14.05
C LEU A 15 -18.29 21.89 14.77
N ALA A 16 -17.19 21.72 15.51
CA ALA A 16 -16.53 22.80 16.25
C ALA A 16 -16.20 24.06 15.40
N PRO A 17 -15.54 23.96 14.22
CA PRO A 17 -15.31 25.12 13.36
C PRO A 17 -16.58 25.66 12.73
N ILE A 18 -17.56 24.81 12.38
CA ILE A 18 -18.84 25.24 11.78
C ILE A 18 -19.60 26.15 12.75
N ILE A 19 -19.72 25.73 14.01
CA ILE A 19 -20.45 26.47 15.04
C ILE A 19 -19.72 27.77 15.40
N SER A 20 -18.39 27.70 15.59
CA SER A 20 -17.61 28.88 16.01
C SER A 20 -17.55 29.97 14.94
N SER A 21 -17.48 29.59 13.66
CA SER A 21 -17.45 30.53 12.54
C SER A 21 -18.82 31.11 12.16
N LYS A 22 -19.92 30.54 12.68
CA LYS A 22 -21.30 30.85 12.25
C LYS A 22 -21.48 30.76 10.73
N ALA A 23 -20.83 29.79 10.10
CA ALA A 23 -20.85 29.64 8.65
C ALA A 23 -22.28 29.38 8.14
N GLU A 24 -22.77 30.24 7.25
CA GLU A 24 -24.07 30.05 6.58
C GLU A 24 -24.00 29.02 5.44
N GLN A 25 -22.80 28.78 4.92
CA GLN A 25 -22.53 27.78 3.88
C GLN A 25 -21.31 26.96 4.26
N VAL A 26 -21.46 25.63 4.22
CA VAL A 26 -20.41 24.65 4.55
C VAL A 26 -20.23 23.70 3.37
N VAL A 27 -18.97 23.47 2.98
CA VAL A 27 -18.58 22.46 2.00
C VAL A 27 -17.67 21.46 2.69
N LEU A 28 -18.06 20.19 2.69
CA LEU A 28 -17.25 19.09 3.19
C LEU A 28 -16.64 18.35 2.00
N ILE A 29 -15.33 18.18 2.02
CA ILE A 29 -14.57 17.45 1.00
C ILE A 29 -13.86 16.31 1.72
N GLY A 30 -13.94 15.10 1.18
CA GLY A 30 -13.30 13.94 1.77
C GLY A 30 -13.65 12.65 1.04
N ASP A 31 -13.09 11.56 1.56
CA ASP A 31 -13.33 10.22 1.04
C ASP A 31 -13.52 9.23 2.19
N HIS A 32 -14.77 8.84 2.43
CA HIS A 32 -15.13 7.86 3.46
C HIS A 32 -14.63 6.44 3.17
N LYS A 33 -14.00 6.17 2.01
CA LYS A 33 -13.31 4.90 1.72
C LYS A 33 -11.81 4.96 2.01
N GLN A 34 -11.28 6.12 2.41
CA GLN A 34 -9.92 6.29 2.92
C GLN A 34 -9.95 6.39 4.46
N LEU A 35 -8.92 6.92 5.11
CA LEU A 35 -8.80 6.81 6.57
C LEU A 35 -9.98 7.45 7.31
N GLN A 36 -10.45 6.72 8.30
CA GLN A 36 -11.46 7.15 9.26
C GLN A 36 -10.80 7.87 10.45
N PRO A 37 -11.59 8.57 11.28
CA PRO A 37 -11.11 9.17 12.51
C PRO A 37 -10.50 8.13 13.45
N VAL A 38 -9.36 8.47 14.06
CA VAL A 38 -8.67 7.60 15.02
C VAL A 38 -9.34 7.75 16.39
N VAL A 39 -10.13 6.77 16.78
CA VAL A 39 -10.80 6.73 18.09
C VAL A 39 -10.14 5.69 18.98
N LEU A 40 -9.37 6.14 19.97
CA LEU A 40 -8.63 5.25 20.89
C LEU A 40 -9.56 4.45 21.83
N CYS A 41 -10.71 5.03 22.20
CA CYS A 41 -11.69 4.35 23.03
C CYS A 41 -12.54 3.40 22.17
N SER A 42 -12.28 2.10 22.28
CA SER A 42 -13.01 1.07 21.51
C SER A 42 -14.53 1.10 21.73
N GLU A 43 -15.00 1.39 22.94
CA GLU A 43 -16.42 1.55 23.24
C GLU A 43 -17.03 2.74 22.46
N ALA A 44 -16.40 3.91 22.54
CA ALA A 44 -16.84 5.10 21.81
C ALA A 44 -16.82 4.89 20.29
N ALA A 45 -15.79 4.22 19.75
CA ALA A 45 -15.71 3.83 18.34
C ALA A 45 -16.93 2.98 17.95
N SER A 46 -17.20 1.91 18.71
CA SER A 46 -18.35 1.02 18.48
C SER A 46 -19.72 1.69 18.61
N LEU A 47 -19.80 2.77 19.39
CA LEU A 47 -21.01 3.58 19.55
C LEU A 47 -21.17 4.62 18.41
N GLY A 48 -20.23 4.66 17.47
CA GLY A 48 -20.32 5.43 16.23
C GLY A 48 -19.42 6.67 16.16
N LEU A 49 -18.54 6.91 17.14
CA LEU A 49 -17.63 8.06 17.10
C LEU A 49 -16.60 7.97 15.96
N GLU A 50 -16.34 6.76 15.45
CA GLU A 50 -15.50 6.52 14.26
C GLU A 50 -16.18 6.91 12.94
N LYS A 51 -17.48 7.25 12.96
CA LYS A 51 -18.19 7.71 11.77
C LYS A 51 -18.09 9.23 11.66
N SER A 52 -17.44 9.71 10.60
CA SER A 52 -17.32 11.14 10.34
C SER A 52 -18.66 11.77 9.91
N LEU A 53 -18.76 13.10 10.06
CA LEU A 53 -19.91 13.84 9.55
C LEU A 53 -20.04 13.66 8.02
N PHE A 54 -18.92 13.61 7.31
CA PHE A 54 -18.90 13.35 5.87
C PHE A 54 -19.45 11.95 5.54
N GLU A 55 -19.00 10.92 6.23
CA GLU A 55 -19.47 9.55 6.03
C GLU A 55 -20.99 9.43 6.30
N ARG A 56 -21.51 10.15 7.29
CA ARG A 56 -22.95 10.19 7.59
C ARG A 56 -23.80 10.70 6.42
N TYR A 57 -23.24 11.56 5.56
CA TYR A 57 -23.92 12.12 4.40
C TYR A 57 -23.31 11.67 3.05
N ALA A 58 -22.49 10.62 3.05
CA ALA A 58 -21.75 10.19 1.86
C ALA A 58 -22.66 9.87 0.65
N ASP A 59 -23.85 9.33 0.89
CA ASP A 59 -24.82 9.02 -0.18
C ASP A 59 -25.41 10.27 -0.86
N GLN A 60 -25.33 11.43 -0.22
CA GLN A 60 -25.76 12.72 -0.76
C GLN A 60 -24.60 13.50 -1.39
N ALA A 61 -23.36 13.02 -1.23
CA ALA A 61 -22.18 13.69 -1.74
C ALA A 61 -22.07 13.58 -3.26
N VAL A 62 -21.53 14.62 -3.88
CA VAL A 62 -21.17 14.59 -5.29
C VAL A 62 -19.90 13.75 -5.46
N PHE A 63 -20.02 12.61 -6.12
CA PHE A 63 -18.89 11.73 -6.39
C PHE A 63 -18.09 12.23 -7.61
N LEU A 64 -16.83 12.58 -7.40
CA LEU A 64 -15.89 12.91 -8.47
C LEU A 64 -15.31 11.62 -9.04
N ASP A 65 -15.78 11.23 -10.23
CA ASP A 65 -15.48 9.92 -10.81
C ASP A 65 -14.22 9.90 -11.68
N CYS A 66 -13.61 11.05 -11.96
CA CYS A 66 -12.42 11.16 -12.81
C CYS A 66 -11.15 11.28 -11.97
N GLN A 67 -10.21 10.34 -12.15
CA GLN A 67 -8.90 10.38 -11.48
C GLN A 67 -7.78 10.72 -12.47
N TYR A 68 -6.82 11.53 -12.01
CA TYR A 68 -5.68 12.05 -12.77
C TYR A 68 -4.36 11.84 -12.03
N ARG A 69 -4.24 10.80 -11.20
CA ARG A 69 -3.05 10.54 -10.39
C ARG A 69 -2.30 9.29 -10.83
N MET A 70 -3.00 8.16 -10.83
CA MET A 70 -2.36 6.84 -10.86
C MET A 70 -2.53 6.16 -12.21
N ASN A 71 -1.54 5.35 -12.58
CA ASN A 71 -1.60 4.52 -13.77
C ASN A 71 -2.91 3.69 -13.79
N PRO A 72 -3.60 3.57 -14.95
CA PRO A 72 -4.89 2.89 -15.01
C PRO A 72 -4.86 1.44 -14.51
N THR A 73 -3.74 0.73 -14.67
CA THR A 73 -3.61 -0.66 -14.16
C THR A 73 -3.44 -0.73 -12.65
N ILE A 74 -2.92 0.33 -12.00
CA ILE A 74 -2.88 0.45 -10.55
C ILE A 74 -4.29 0.79 -10.05
N CYS A 75 -5.02 1.67 -10.76
CA CYS A 75 -6.37 2.10 -10.41
C CYS A 75 -7.43 1.00 -10.53
N ASP A 76 -7.23 0.01 -11.42
CA ASP A 76 -8.25 -0.97 -11.76
C ASP A 76 -8.77 -1.73 -10.53
N PHE A 77 -7.87 -2.20 -9.66
CA PHE A 77 -8.26 -2.90 -8.45
C PHE A 77 -8.94 -1.99 -7.41
N PRO A 78 -8.33 -0.87 -6.95
CA PRO A 78 -9.00 0.02 -5.99
C PRO A 78 -10.34 0.54 -6.48
N SER A 79 -10.47 0.88 -7.77
CA SER A 79 -11.73 1.31 -8.37
C SER A 79 -12.82 0.26 -8.19
N LYS A 80 -12.55 -0.99 -8.58
CA LYS A 80 -13.49 -2.12 -8.46
C LYS A 80 -13.80 -2.43 -6.99
N GLN A 81 -12.78 -2.45 -6.14
CA GLN A 81 -12.90 -2.92 -4.77
C GLN A 81 -13.60 -1.93 -3.85
N PHE A 82 -13.23 -0.65 -3.91
CA PHE A 82 -13.66 0.36 -2.94
C PHE A 82 -14.71 1.31 -3.51
N TYR A 83 -14.78 1.44 -4.83
CA TYR A 83 -15.62 2.43 -5.52
C TYR A 83 -16.56 1.83 -6.57
N ASN A 84 -16.84 0.52 -6.49
CA ASN A 84 -17.76 -0.20 -7.40
C ASN A 84 -17.43 -0.02 -8.90
N GLY A 85 -16.15 0.13 -9.23
CA GLY A 85 -15.66 0.33 -10.60
C GLY A 85 -15.98 1.71 -11.19
N ARG A 86 -16.42 2.67 -10.37
CA ARG A 86 -16.87 3.98 -10.84
C ARG A 86 -15.72 4.94 -11.18
N LEU A 87 -14.51 4.74 -10.66
CA LEU A 87 -13.37 5.61 -10.96
C LEU A 87 -12.87 5.39 -12.38
N LYS A 88 -12.84 6.48 -13.16
CA LYS A 88 -12.38 6.57 -14.53
C LYS A 88 -11.00 7.23 -14.56
N THR A 89 -10.04 6.53 -15.16
CA THR A 89 -8.70 7.09 -15.37
C THR A 89 -8.71 7.99 -16.60
N MET A 90 -8.55 9.29 -16.40
CA MET A 90 -8.43 10.26 -17.48
C MET A 90 -6.96 10.38 -17.93
N PRO A 91 -6.65 10.74 -19.19
CA PRO A 91 -5.26 10.94 -19.59
C PRO A 91 -4.54 12.00 -18.73
N SER A 92 -3.36 11.70 -18.21
CA SER A 92 -2.47 12.71 -17.63
C SER A 92 -1.00 12.31 -17.68
N VAL A 93 -0.15 13.33 -17.61
CA VAL A 93 1.30 13.21 -17.65
C VAL A 93 1.89 12.63 -16.36
N ALA A 94 1.11 12.57 -15.28
CA ALA A 94 1.60 12.21 -13.94
C ALA A 94 2.12 10.76 -13.84
N TRP A 95 1.57 9.84 -14.63
CA TRP A 95 2.00 8.43 -14.69
C TRP A 95 2.63 8.02 -16.02
N ASN A 96 2.89 8.99 -16.91
CA ASN A 96 3.59 8.71 -18.16
C ASN A 96 5.05 8.35 -17.86
N VAL A 97 5.48 7.25 -18.48
CA VAL A 97 6.86 6.77 -18.44
C VAL A 97 7.35 6.55 -19.86
N THR A 98 8.53 7.09 -20.18
CA THR A 98 9.14 6.93 -21.52
C THR A 98 9.58 5.49 -21.75
N GLU A 99 10.18 4.88 -20.72
CA GLU A 99 10.58 3.48 -20.71
C GLU A 99 10.08 2.82 -19.43
N PRO A 100 9.35 1.69 -19.53
CA PRO A 100 8.98 0.90 -18.37
C PRO A 100 10.19 0.35 -17.62
N LEU A 101 10.13 0.36 -16.29
CA LEU A 101 11.18 -0.23 -15.46
C LEU A 101 11.33 -1.73 -15.78
N SER A 102 12.57 -2.21 -15.80
CA SER A 102 12.87 -3.61 -16.13
C SER A 102 12.42 -4.61 -15.05
N LEU A 103 12.03 -4.08 -13.88
CA LEU A 103 11.44 -4.78 -12.75
C LEU A 103 10.00 -5.27 -13.03
N TRP A 104 9.26 -4.61 -13.92
CA TRP A 104 7.88 -4.97 -14.20
C TRP A 104 7.79 -6.30 -14.98
N GLN A 105 6.95 -7.22 -14.49
CA GLN A 105 6.75 -8.51 -15.14
C GLN A 105 6.11 -8.35 -16.51
N VAL A 106 5.26 -7.34 -16.67
CA VAL A 106 4.68 -6.89 -17.94
C VAL A 106 4.94 -5.38 -18.07
N PRO A 107 5.50 -4.86 -19.19
CA PRO A 107 6.00 -3.48 -19.26
C PRO A 107 4.96 -2.42 -18.93
N ASN A 108 3.70 -2.64 -19.29
CA ASN A 108 2.64 -1.65 -19.10
C ASN A 108 1.76 -1.95 -17.87
N VAL A 109 2.20 -2.86 -17.00
CA VAL A 109 1.51 -3.21 -15.75
C VAL A 109 2.48 -2.94 -14.60
N PRO A 110 2.62 -1.67 -14.16
CA PRO A 110 3.58 -1.28 -13.14
C PRO A 110 3.08 -1.57 -11.73
N HIS A 111 2.61 -2.78 -11.49
CA HIS A 111 2.34 -3.25 -10.14
C HIS A 111 2.89 -4.65 -9.93
N LEU A 112 3.32 -4.93 -8.71
CA LEU A 112 3.95 -6.20 -8.37
C LEU A 112 3.63 -6.57 -6.92
N PHE A 113 3.36 -7.85 -6.68
CA PHE A 113 3.36 -8.46 -5.35
C PHE A 113 4.56 -9.41 -5.26
N CYS A 114 5.48 -9.09 -4.35
CA CYS A 114 6.68 -9.86 -4.03
C CYS A 114 6.42 -10.70 -2.78
N HIS A 115 6.32 -12.01 -2.97
CA HIS A 115 6.16 -12.94 -1.87
C HIS A 115 7.45 -13.10 -1.08
N VAL A 116 7.33 -12.82 0.22
CA VAL A 116 8.37 -13.03 1.23
C VAL A 116 7.74 -13.77 2.40
N GLU A 117 8.35 -14.88 2.81
CA GLU A 117 8.08 -15.52 4.09
C GLU A 117 9.17 -15.11 5.09
N GLY A 118 8.74 -14.47 6.17
CA GLY A 118 9.63 -14.03 7.23
C GLY A 118 9.10 -14.36 8.63
N VAL A 119 9.94 -14.13 9.63
CA VAL A 119 9.56 -14.24 11.04
C VAL A 119 9.29 -12.83 11.57
N GLU A 120 8.05 -12.60 12.02
CA GLU A 120 7.70 -11.34 12.66
C GLU A 120 8.30 -11.24 14.08
N GLN A 121 8.67 -10.02 14.46
CA GLN A 121 9.14 -9.66 15.80
C GLN A 121 8.20 -8.61 16.39
N THR A 122 7.96 -8.70 17.70
CA THR A 122 7.21 -7.67 18.44
C THR A 122 8.22 -6.75 19.10
N LEU A 123 8.14 -5.45 18.80
CA LEU A 123 9.05 -4.43 19.30
C LEU A 123 8.25 -3.31 19.96
N SER A 124 8.72 -2.85 21.12
CA SER A 124 8.21 -1.63 21.75
C SER A 124 8.72 -0.41 20.96
N VAL A 125 7.80 0.45 20.50
CA VAL A 125 8.14 1.69 19.80
C VAL A 125 7.58 2.86 20.58
N SER A 126 8.43 3.85 20.83
CA SER A 126 8.00 5.12 21.41
C SER A 126 7.25 5.94 20.35
N THR A 127 6.00 6.26 20.67
CA THR A 127 5.15 7.19 19.93
C THR A 127 4.89 8.43 20.81
N ASP A 128 4.33 9.49 20.23
CA ASP A 128 3.94 10.69 21.01
C ASP A 128 2.92 10.38 22.11
N GLU A 129 2.24 9.24 22.01
CA GLU A 129 1.25 8.72 22.97
C GLU A 129 1.83 7.67 23.95
N GLY A 130 3.15 7.41 23.89
CA GLY A 130 3.84 6.43 24.74
C GLY A 130 4.37 5.21 23.99
N ASN A 131 4.84 4.19 24.74
CA ASN A 131 5.37 2.97 24.16
C ASN A 131 4.25 2.04 23.71
N GLN A 132 4.16 1.78 22.40
CA GLN A 132 3.22 0.82 21.82
C GLN A 132 3.94 -0.44 21.33
N GLN A 133 3.30 -1.60 21.45
CA GLN A 133 3.78 -2.83 20.84
C GLN A 133 3.49 -2.80 19.34
N SER A 134 4.54 -2.84 18.52
CA SER A 134 4.45 -2.84 17.07
C SER A 134 5.17 -4.06 16.49
N LYS A 135 5.03 -4.30 15.19
CA LYS A 135 5.58 -5.48 14.51
C LYS A 135 6.61 -5.07 13.49
N SER A 136 7.66 -5.88 13.34
CA SER A 136 8.63 -5.77 12.25
C SER A 136 8.94 -7.15 11.68
N ASN A 137 9.40 -7.19 10.44
CA ASN A 137 9.78 -8.41 9.74
C ASN A 137 11.07 -8.16 8.96
N LYS A 138 12.16 -8.74 9.45
CA LYS A 138 13.51 -8.53 8.89
C LYS A 138 13.64 -9.00 7.45
N ALA A 139 12.98 -10.09 7.06
CA ALA A 139 13.03 -10.60 5.70
C ALA A 139 12.40 -9.61 4.71
N GLU A 140 11.26 -9.00 5.10
CA GLU A 140 10.67 -7.92 4.30
C GLU A 140 11.53 -6.66 4.27
N VAL A 141 12.19 -6.29 5.38
CA VAL A 141 13.14 -5.16 5.39
C VAL A 141 14.25 -5.39 4.38
N ASP A 142 14.86 -6.56 4.36
CA ASP A 142 15.94 -6.89 3.44
C ASP A 142 15.49 -6.82 1.98
N GLU A 143 14.28 -7.31 1.71
CA GLU A 143 13.69 -7.24 0.37
C GLU A 143 13.36 -5.79 -0.05
N VAL A 144 12.85 -4.97 0.87
CA VAL A 144 12.64 -3.53 0.64
C VAL A 144 13.95 -2.86 0.25
N ILE A 145 15.04 -3.09 0.99
CA ILE A 145 16.36 -2.50 0.69
C ILE A 145 16.86 -2.97 -0.68
N ARG A 146 16.72 -4.26 -0.99
CA ARG A 146 17.13 -4.83 -2.28
C ARG A 146 16.37 -4.19 -3.44
N VAL A 147 15.04 -4.10 -3.36
CA VAL A 147 14.19 -3.49 -4.38
C VAL A 147 14.49 -2.00 -4.53
N TYR A 148 14.63 -1.28 -3.41
CA TYR A 148 14.98 0.14 -3.41
C TYR A 148 16.33 0.37 -4.13
N ASN A 149 17.33 -0.45 -3.81
CA ASN A 149 18.65 -0.38 -4.46
C ASN A 149 18.57 -0.66 -5.97
N GLU A 150 17.75 -1.62 -6.41
CA GLU A 150 17.54 -1.90 -7.85
C GLU A 150 16.93 -0.69 -8.57
N LEU A 151 15.91 -0.04 -7.96
CA LEU A 151 15.26 1.15 -8.52
C LEU A 151 16.25 2.31 -8.72
N ILE A 152 17.12 2.57 -7.74
CA ILE A 152 18.06 3.70 -7.83
C ILE A 152 19.28 3.37 -8.72
N THR A 153 19.82 2.16 -8.62
CA THR A 153 21.11 1.84 -9.27
C THR A 153 20.95 1.44 -10.72
N ARG A 154 19.91 0.66 -11.04
CA ARG A 154 19.71 0.10 -12.39
C ARG A 154 18.66 0.83 -13.17
N GLU A 155 17.52 1.13 -12.54
CA GLU A 155 16.44 1.85 -13.18
C GLU A 155 16.64 3.38 -13.13
N LYS A 156 17.63 3.86 -12.37
CA LYS A 156 18.01 5.28 -12.25
C LYS A 156 16.86 6.18 -11.78
N VAL A 157 15.94 5.63 -10.98
CA VAL A 157 14.86 6.40 -10.36
C VAL A 157 15.44 7.35 -9.31
N ASN A 158 14.97 8.59 -9.29
CA ASN A 158 15.39 9.55 -8.26
C ASN A 158 14.86 9.07 -6.89
N PRO A 159 15.71 8.97 -5.85
CA PRO A 159 15.27 8.60 -4.50
C PRO A 159 14.06 9.39 -3.97
N GLY A 160 13.95 10.68 -4.30
CA GLY A 160 12.83 11.53 -3.89
C GLY A 160 11.48 11.17 -4.54
N GLN A 161 11.50 10.38 -5.61
CA GLN A 161 10.31 9.85 -6.29
C GLN A 161 9.80 8.55 -5.66
N ILE A 162 10.54 7.96 -4.73
CA ILE A 162 10.23 6.68 -4.10
C ILE A 162 9.78 6.94 -2.66
N ASN A 163 8.67 6.32 -2.25
CA ASN A 163 8.27 6.25 -0.86
C ASN A 163 8.11 4.79 -0.44
N VAL A 164 8.67 4.45 0.71
CA VAL A 164 8.44 3.17 1.35
C VAL A 164 7.39 3.36 2.44
N ILE A 165 6.32 2.56 2.38
CA ILE A 165 5.25 2.62 3.37
C ILE A 165 5.09 1.30 4.10
N SER A 166 4.65 1.38 5.34
CA SER A 166 4.16 0.24 6.13
C SER A 166 3.08 0.70 7.10
N GLN A 167 2.24 -0.20 7.57
CA GLN A 167 1.26 0.12 8.62
C GLN A 167 1.88 0.11 10.02
N TYR A 168 3.07 -0.48 10.17
CA TYR A 168 3.70 -0.68 11.47
C TYR A 168 4.87 0.26 11.70
N ASN A 169 4.82 1.04 12.78
CA ASN A 169 5.90 1.95 13.18
C ASN A 169 7.23 1.21 13.38
N ALA A 170 7.23 0.02 13.98
CA ALA A 170 8.46 -0.77 14.15
C ALA A 170 9.11 -1.15 12.82
N GLN A 171 8.29 -1.51 11.82
CA GLN A 171 8.79 -1.78 10.47
C GLN A 171 9.35 -0.52 9.81
N CYS A 172 8.65 0.61 9.89
CA CYS A 172 9.15 1.88 9.36
C CYS A 172 10.50 2.25 9.99
N SER A 173 10.65 2.10 11.31
CA SER A 173 11.92 2.34 12.00
C SER A 173 13.02 1.38 11.54
N ALA A 174 12.74 0.09 11.45
CA ALA A 174 13.71 -0.90 10.98
C ALA A 174 14.17 -0.63 9.53
N ILE A 175 13.26 -0.25 8.64
CA ILE A 175 13.58 0.15 7.27
C ILE A 175 14.45 1.41 7.27
N LYS A 176 14.10 2.45 8.06
CA LYS A 176 14.89 3.68 8.17
C LYS A 176 16.32 3.39 8.63
N GLU A 177 16.48 2.52 9.63
CA GLU A 177 17.82 2.12 10.09
C GLU A 177 18.62 1.38 9.02
N ALA A 178 17.98 0.47 8.29
CA ALA A 178 18.63 -0.24 7.20
C ALA A 178 19.03 0.71 6.04
N MET A 179 18.14 1.63 5.65
CA MET A 179 18.43 2.66 4.65
C MET A 179 19.59 3.58 5.06
N LYS A 180 19.67 3.96 6.35
CA LYS A 180 20.80 4.75 6.89
C LYS A 180 22.13 4.02 6.79
N LYS A 181 22.15 2.70 7.06
CA LYS A 181 23.36 1.87 6.95
C LYS A 181 23.88 1.83 5.51
N GLU A 182 22.97 1.71 4.54
CA GLU A 182 23.27 1.76 3.10
C GLU A 182 23.55 3.19 2.59
N LYS A 183 23.36 4.23 3.42
CA LYS A 183 23.51 5.65 3.07
C LYS A 183 22.61 6.09 1.92
N PHE A 184 21.42 5.49 1.79
CA PHE A 184 20.44 5.94 0.82
C PHE A 184 19.79 7.25 1.26
N ASN A 185 19.45 8.12 0.30
CA ASN A 185 18.41 9.11 0.53
C ASN A 185 17.06 8.38 0.48
N TYR A 186 16.14 8.64 1.39
CA TYR A 186 14.92 7.84 1.50
C TYR A 186 13.73 8.65 2.03
N ASN A 187 12.53 8.24 1.61
CA ASN A 187 11.27 8.57 2.27
C ASN A 187 10.66 7.27 2.81
N VAL A 188 10.40 7.22 4.11
CA VAL A 188 9.79 6.07 4.78
C VAL A 188 8.72 6.57 5.75
N ASN A 189 7.47 6.22 5.50
CA ASN A 189 6.31 6.74 6.22
C ASN A 189 5.34 5.62 6.62
N THR A 190 4.52 5.86 7.64
CA THR A 190 3.36 4.99 7.83
C THR A 190 2.32 5.23 6.74
N VAL A 191 1.40 4.28 6.53
CA VAL A 191 0.24 4.51 5.65
C VAL A 191 -0.54 5.74 6.08
N VAL A 192 -0.74 5.91 7.40
CA VAL A 192 -1.43 7.07 7.98
C VAL A 192 -0.71 8.38 7.66
N ALA A 193 0.60 8.44 7.92
CA ALA A 193 1.41 9.63 7.62
C ALA A 193 1.57 9.91 6.11
N SER A 194 1.18 8.97 5.25
CA SER A 194 1.23 9.12 3.78
C SER A 194 -0.09 9.63 3.19
N GLN A 195 -1.12 9.89 4.00
CA GLN A 195 -2.36 10.48 3.50
C GLN A 195 -2.12 11.86 2.89
N GLY A 196 -2.85 12.20 1.84
CA GLY A 196 -2.64 13.40 1.02
C GLY A 196 -1.36 13.38 0.16
N GLY A 197 -0.35 12.59 0.53
CA GLY A 197 0.90 12.45 -0.23
C GLY A 197 0.76 11.58 -1.48
N GLU A 198 1.63 11.84 -2.47
CA GLU A 198 1.74 11.04 -3.69
C GLU A 198 3.19 10.90 -4.13
N TRP A 199 3.54 9.73 -4.64
CA TRP A 199 4.88 9.42 -5.12
C TRP A 199 4.82 8.67 -6.43
N ASP A 200 5.86 8.81 -7.25
CA ASP A 200 5.93 8.07 -8.52
C ASP A 200 5.99 6.57 -8.26
N TYR A 201 6.79 6.14 -7.29
CA TYR A 201 6.93 4.74 -6.94
C TYR A 201 6.70 4.52 -5.45
N VAL A 202 5.90 3.51 -5.12
CA VAL A 202 5.64 3.12 -3.74
C VAL A 202 6.06 1.68 -3.52
N ILE A 203 6.82 1.45 -2.45
CA ILE A 203 7.11 0.11 -1.92
C ILE A 203 6.31 -0.06 -0.63
N PHE A 204 5.38 -1.00 -0.60
CA PHE A 204 4.53 -1.28 0.57
C PHE A 204 4.95 -2.59 1.24
N SER A 205 5.46 -2.52 2.48
CA SER A 205 5.76 -3.69 3.32
C SER A 205 4.60 -3.98 4.28
N THR A 206 4.12 -5.22 4.22
CA THR A 206 2.91 -5.68 4.92
C THR A 206 3.19 -6.30 6.30
N VAL A 207 4.44 -6.70 6.55
CA VAL A 207 5.03 -7.16 7.82
C VAL A 207 4.54 -8.53 8.28
N ARG A 208 3.23 -8.73 8.32
CA ARG A 208 2.63 -9.91 8.93
C ARG A 208 2.96 -11.15 8.13
N SER A 209 3.47 -12.15 8.84
CA SER A 209 3.91 -13.40 8.24
C SER A 209 3.77 -14.52 9.24
N LEU A 210 3.27 -15.66 8.75
CA LEU A 210 3.25 -16.94 9.43
C LEU A 210 3.75 -17.99 8.44
N PRO A 211 4.52 -18.98 8.89
CA PRO A 211 4.84 -20.10 8.03
C PRO A 211 3.56 -20.90 7.71
N ASP A 212 3.49 -21.47 6.51
CA ASP A 212 2.27 -22.08 5.96
C ASP A 212 1.59 -23.09 6.88
N TYR A 213 2.38 -23.92 7.57
CA TYR A 213 1.86 -24.94 8.49
C TYR A 213 1.16 -24.36 9.74
N ARG A 214 1.29 -23.06 10.01
CA ARG A 214 0.60 -22.35 11.10
C ARG A 214 -0.60 -21.54 10.62
N ILE A 215 -0.84 -21.47 9.32
CA ILE A 215 -2.00 -20.78 8.76
C ILE A 215 -3.21 -21.69 8.90
N GLU A 216 -4.25 -21.19 9.57
CA GLU A 216 -5.51 -21.91 9.72
C GLU A 216 -6.18 -22.07 8.34
N PRO A 217 -6.51 -23.29 7.89
CA PRO A 217 -7.16 -23.49 6.59
C PRO A 217 -8.49 -22.75 6.41
N ASN A 218 -9.26 -22.60 7.49
CA ASN A 218 -10.53 -21.87 7.51
C ASN A 218 -10.53 -20.80 8.62
N PRO A 219 -9.79 -19.69 8.42
CA PRO A 219 -9.56 -18.74 9.49
C PRO A 219 -10.85 -17.98 9.81
N THR A 220 -11.17 -17.88 11.11
CA THR A 220 -12.27 -17.05 11.58
C THR A 220 -11.90 -15.57 11.51
N LEU A 221 -12.89 -14.67 11.54
CA LEU A 221 -12.64 -13.22 11.62
C LEU A 221 -11.75 -12.85 12.83
N GLY A 222 -11.93 -13.51 13.97
CA GLY A 222 -11.10 -13.31 15.16
C GLY A 222 -9.64 -13.76 14.92
N TRP A 223 -9.45 -14.91 14.28
CA TRP A 223 -8.12 -15.39 13.89
C TRP A 223 -7.43 -14.42 12.91
N CYS A 224 -8.17 -13.94 11.91
CA CYS A 224 -7.68 -12.95 10.96
C CYS A 224 -7.28 -11.65 11.69
N LYS A 225 -8.13 -11.10 12.55
CA LYS A 225 -7.77 -9.90 13.33
C LYS A 225 -6.51 -10.10 14.18
N GLN A 226 -6.33 -11.28 14.77
CA GLN A 226 -5.14 -11.57 15.57
C GLN A 226 -3.87 -11.72 14.72
N ASN A 227 -3.93 -12.44 13.61
CA ASN A 227 -2.76 -12.84 12.82
C ASN A 227 -2.43 -11.90 11.64
N LEU A 228 -3.40 -11.11 11.20
CA LEU A 228 -3.25 -10.08 10.18
C LEU A 228 -3.27 -8.68 10.80
N GLY A 229 -4.07 -8.42 11.84
CA GLY A 229 -4.08 -7.09 12.49
C GLY A 229 -4.44 -5.98 11.51
N PHE A 230 -3.67 -4.89 11.48
CA PHE A 230 -4.00 -3.69 10.69
C PHE A 230 -4.04 -3.90 9.17
N ILE A 231 -3.45 -4.97 8.63
CA ILE A 231 -3.57 -5.22 7.18
C ILE A 231 -5.01 -5.61 6.78
N THR A 232 -5.93 -5.89 7.71
CA THR A 232 -7.35 -6.13 7.38
C THR A 232 -8.19 -4.85 7.30
N ASP A 233 -7.63 -3.70 7.65
CA ASP A 233 -8.33 -2.42 7.57
C ASP A 233 -8.42 -1.96 6.10
N GLN A 234 -9.61 -2.06 5.53
CA GLN A 234 -9.87 -1.73 4.12
C GLN A 234 -9.53 -0.27 3.78
N HIS A 235 -9.71 0.66 4.72
CA HIS A 235 -9.39 2.07 4.52
C HIS A 235 -7.89 2.27 4.35
N GLN A 236 -7.09 1.63 5.20
CA GLN A 236 -5.63 1.68 5.08
C GLN A 236 -5.12 0.93 3.85
N ILE A 237 -5.72 -0.20 3.48
CA ILE A 237 -5.40 -0.89 2.21
C ILE A 237 -5.63 0.07 1.04
N ASN A 238 -6.81 0.70 0.96
CA ASN A 238 -7.14 1.62 -0.12
C ASN A 238 -6.14 2.78 -0.20
N VAL A 239 -5.80 3.40 0.94
CA VAL A 239 -4.78 4.45 0.99
C VAL A 239 -3.44 3.94 0.47
N ALA A 240 -2.95 2.81 0.99
CA ALA A 240 -1.65 2.25 0.60
C ALA A 240 -1.58 1.94 -0.90
N LEU A 241 -2.64 1.36 -1.49
CA LEU A 241 -2.69 1.02 -2.91
C LEU A 241 -2.78 2.25 -3.82
N THR A 242 -3.28 3.38 -3.32
CA THR A 242 -3.56 4.59 -4.12
C THR A 242 -2.52 5.70 -3.98
N ARG A 243 -1.40 5.47 -3.28
CA ARG A 243 -0.30 6.45 -3.14
C ARG A 243 0.64 6.52 -4.36
N ALA A 244 0.67 5.46 -5.17
CA ALA A 244 1.57 5.35 -6.31
C ALA A 244 1.01 6.00 -7.58
N ARG A 245 1.80 6.83 -8.26
CA ARG A 245 1.46 7.37 -9.58
C ARG A 245 1.87 6.43 -10.70
N LYS A 246 3.16 6.06 -10.74
CA LYS A 246 3.79 5.30 -11.83
C LYS A 246 3.95 3.84 -11.54
N GLY A 247 4.24 3.44 -10.28
CA GLY A 247 4.39 2.02 -9.96
C GLY A 247 4.25 1.65 -8.49
N LEU A 248 3.69 0.47 -8.24
CA LEU A 248 3.41 -0.05 -6.90
C LEU A 248 4.04 -1.43 -6.69
N ILE A 249 4.89 -1.57 -5.68
CA ILE A 249 5.50 -2.84 -5.30
C ILE A 249 5.03 -3.19 -3.89
N ILE A 250 4.37 -4.32 -3.72
CA ILE A 250 3.91 -4.82 -2.43
C ILE A 250 4.83 -5.97 -2.03
N ILE A 251 5.35 -5.96 -0.81
CA ILE A 251 6.20 -7.00 -0.24
C ILE A 251 5.46 -7.62 0.94
N GLY A 252 5.24 -8.94 0.89
CA GLY A 252 4.45 -9.61 1.93
C GLY A 252 4.30 -11.11 1.76
N ASN A 253 3.70 -11.74 2.75
CA ASN A 253 3.45 -13.17 2.74
C ASN A 253 2.10 -13.49 2.04
N LYS A 254 2.14 -13.86 0.75
CA LYS A 254 0.94 -14.19 -0.04
C LYS A 254 0.08 -15.29 0.59
N ASN A 255 0.67 -16.25 1.31
CA ASN A 255 -0.06 -17.38 1.87
C ASN A 255 -0.91 -16.92 3.05
N LEU A 256 -0.33 -16.10 3.93
CA LEU A 256 -1.07 -15.50 5.04
C LEU A 256 -2.12 -14.49 4.52
N MET A 257 -1.75 -13.64 3.57
CA MET A 257 -2.63 -12.57 3.08
C MET A 257 -3.91 -13.10 2.39
N LYS A 258 -3.89 -14.27 1.78
CA LYS A 258 -5.09 -14.91 1.19
C LYS A 258 -6.20 -15.21 2.21
N CYS A 259 -5.89 -15.16 3.51
CA CYS A 259 -6.88 -15.31 4.58
C CYS A 259 -7.83 -14.11 4.68
N ASP A 260 -7.43 -12.93 4.20
CA ASP A 260 -8.30 -11.77 4.08
C ASP A 260 -8.93 -11.67 2.69
N LYS A 261 -10.21 -11.29 2.64
CA LYS A 261 -10.97 -11.24 1.39
C LYS A 261 -10.38 -10.24 0.39
N VAL A 262 -10.06 -9.02 0.83
CA VAL A 262 -9.56 -7.95 -0.04
C VAL A 262 -8.19 -8.32 -0.59
N TRP A 263 -7.31 -8.82 0.28
CA TRP A 263 -5.99 -9.28 -0.14
C TRP A 263 -6.03 -10.49 -1.07
N LYS A 264 -6.94 -11.43 -0.83
CA LYS A 264 -7.18 -12.55 -1.74
C LYS A 264 -7.60 -12.06 -3.12
N GLU A 265 -8.57 -11.16 -3.19
CA GLU A 265 -9.05 -10.58 -4.46
C GLU A 265 -7.94 -9.80 -5.18
N LEU A 266 -7.08 -9.07 -4.44
CA LEU A 266 -5.89 -8.41 -4.98
C LEU A 266 -4.89 -9.41 -5.56
N LEU A 267 -4.56 -10.46 -4.82
CA LEU A 267 -3.62 -11.50 -5.24
C LEU A 267 -4.13 -12.26 -6.47
N GLU A 268 -5.43 -12.53 -6.55
CA GLU A 268 -6.06 -13.08 -7.75
C GLU A 268 -6.02 -12.11 -8.93
N HIS A 269 -6.26 -10.81 -8.69
CA HIS A 269 -6.16 -9.77 -9.70
C HIS A 269 -4.74 -9.68 -10.28
N TYR A 270 -3.73 -9.57 -9.42
CA TYR A 270 -2.32 -9.49 -9.82
C TYR A 270 -1.85 -10.82 -10.42
N GLY A 271 -2.32 -11.94 -9.90
CA GLY A 271 -1.98 -13.29 -10.35
C GLY A 271 -2.42 -13.55 -11.79
N ARG A 272 -3.63 -13.10 -12.18
CA ARG A 272 -4.12 -13.16 -13.56
C ARG A 272 -3.25 -12.37 -14.55
N GLN A 273 -2.51 -11.38 -14.06
CA GLN A 273 -1.61 -10.55 -14.86
C GLN A 273 -0.14 -11.02 -14.80
N GLY A 274 0.14 -12.09 -14.06
CA GLY A 274 1.51 -12.58 -13.83
C GLY A 274 2.34 -11.68 -12.91
N CYS A 275 1.68 -10.86 -12.09
CA CYS A 275 2.30 -9.87 -11.21
C CYS A 275 2.39 -10.31 -9.74
N VAL A 276 2.23 -11.61 -9.45
CA VAL A 276 2.58 -12.20 -8.15
C VAL A 276 3.79 -13.08 -8.35
N VAL A 277 4.91 -12.72 -7.71
CA VAL A 277 6.20 -13.39 -7.86
C VAL A 277 6.83 -13.64 -6.50
N ASP A 278 7.72 -14.62 -6.40
CA ASP A 278 8.57 -14.75 -5.22
C ASP A 278 9.68 -13.68 -5.28
N ALA A 279 10.10 -13.17 -4.12
CA ALA A 279 11.09 -12.09 -4.02
C ALA A 279 12.36 -12.34 -4.86
N GLU A 280 12.83 -13.58 -4.88
CA GLU A 280 13.99 -14.01 -5.67
C GLU A 280 13.79 -13.93 -7.19
N CYS A 281 12.54 -13.92 -7.65
CA CYS A 281 12.15 -13.84 -9.05
C CYS A 281 12.00 -12.41 -9.56
N VAL A 282 12.12 -11.41 -8.69
CA VAL A 282 12.25 -9.99 -9.06
C VAL A 282 13.66 -9.76 -9.60
N LYS A 283 13.94 -10.36 -10.75
CA LYS A 283 15.18 -10.25 -11.52
C LYS A 283 14.86 -9.61 -12.86
N SER A 284 15.69 -8.64 -13.24
CA SER A 284 15.50 -7.86 -14.47
C SER A 284 15.35 -8.76 -15.70
N ARG A 285 14.45 -8.36 -16.62
CA ARG A 285 14.21 -9.04 -17.91
C ARG A 285 15.48 -9.25 -18.75
N ARG A 286 16.58 -8.52 -18.49
CA ARG A 286 17.88 -8.72 -19.16
C ARG A 286 18.57 -10.05 -18.81
N HIS A 287 18.34 -10.62 -17.62
CA HIS A 287 18.85 -11.95 -17.28
C HIS A 287 18.11 -13.07 -18.04
N LYS A 288 16.80 -12.93 -18.26
CA LYS A 288 16.02 -13.90 -19.07
C LYS A 288 16.49 -13.95 -20.53
N LYS A 289 16.87 -12.80 -21.13
CA LYS A 289 17.46 -12.79 -22.50
C LYS A 289 18.83 -13.46 -22.56
N LYS A 290 19.71 -13.25 -21.57
CA LYS A 290 21.02 -13.92 -21.52
C LYS A 290 20.92 -15.43 -21.24
N HIS A 291 19.97 -15.86 -20.41
CA HIS A 291 19.73 -17.30 -20.16
C HIS A 291 19.14 -17.99 -21.39
N LYS A 292 18.10 -17.41 -22.01
CA LYS A 292 17.53 -17.94 -23.26
C LYS A 292 18.53 -17.94 -24.43
N GLN A 293 19.40 -16.93 -24.54
CA GLN A 293 20.47 -16.94 -25.55
C GLN A 293 21.53 -18.01 -25.26
N LYS A 294 21.86 -18.28 -23.99
CA LYS A 294 22.78 -19.38 -23.61
C LYS A 294 22.19 -20.77 -23.77
N GLU A 295 20.88 -20.93 -23.61
CA GLU A 295 20.18 -22.20 -23.85
C GLU A 295 20.04 -22.47 -25.35
N ALA A 296 19.64 -21.48 -26.15
CA ALA A 296 19.57 -21.60 -27.61
C ALA A 296 20.93 -21.87 -28.27
N SER A 297 22.02 -21.28 -27.76
CA SER A 297 23.37 -21.54 -28.26
C SER A 297 23.99 -22.85 -27.76
N LYS A 298 23.37 -23.53 -26.79
CA LYS A 298 23.72 -24.92 -26.42
C LYS A 298 22.99 -25.93 -27.29
N GLU A 299 21.72 -25.69 -27.64
CA GLU A 299 20.96 -26.56 -28.54
C GLU A 299 21.50 -26.55 -29.98
N GLU A 300 22.07 -25.44 -30.46
CA GLU A 300 22.76 -25.37 -31.76
C GLU A 300 24.14 -26.05 -31.79
N PHE A 301 24.73 -26.39 -30.63
CA PHE A 301 26.03 -27.07 -30.55
C PHE A 301 25.92 -28.60 -30.36
N ASP A 302 24.73 -29.09 -30.00
CA ASP A 302 24.40 -30.51 -29.81
C ASP A 302 23.54 -31.08 -30.97
N SER A 303 23.45 -30.37 -32.10
CA SER A 303 22.80 -30.79 -33.36
C SER A 303 23.82 -30.94 -34.49
#